data_AF-A0A086ZSW1-F1
#
_entry.id   AF-A0A086ZSW1-F1
#
_cell.length_a   1.000
_cell.length_b   1.000
_cell.length_c   1.000
_cell.angle_alpha   90.00
_cell.angle_beta   90.00
_cell.angle_gamma   90.00
#
_symmetry.space_group_name_H-M   'P 1'
#
loop_
_entity.id
_entity.type
_entity.pdbx_description
1 polymer ?
#
loop_
_entity_poly.entity_id
_entity_poly.type
_entity_poly.pdbx_seq_one_letter_code
_entity_poly.pdbx_strand_id
1 'polypeptide(L)'
;MDTPPMPATRERLLGLIDAMSDNLVAIVSNGDGLWTVGDVVIDDKSWNVWNWPQGIGLYGLYRNWEVTGSQSALDAVTQWYERAFAQGTPSKNVNTMAPLLAMAYLYERTGDPKLKPYLEQWARWVYRDMPRTEGQGLQHVTFGEPHRNQLWADTLVMSVLPLAKIGMLLGNREYVEEAKYQFQIHTKYLMDNATGLWYHGWTFDGRHNFVGAHWARGNCWATMAIPEIIDILHLDADDALRRWLTTVLEEQVEALAAHQSDGGLWHTLIDDESSYLESSGTAGIAYGVLKAVHRGYLPERWLDMAYKAVGGLIEQIGEHGEVNNVSIGTGMGNDLDYYRGIERAAMPYGQSLTILAFTEMLVSYC
;
A
#
# COMPACT_ATOMS: atom_id res chain seq x y z
N MET A 1 13.50 -27.16 5.58
CA MET A 1 14.51 -26.15 5.20
C MET A 1 14.83 -25.40 6.46
N ASP A 2 16.10 -25.09 6.70
CA ASP A 2 16.48 -24.31 7.88
C ASP A 2 15.92 -22.89 7.73
N THR A 3 15.41 -22.30 8.81
CA THR A 3 14.91 -20.92 8.80
C THR A 3 16.05 -19.98 8.37
N PRO A 4 15.84 -19.06 7.42
CA PRO A 4 16.87 -18.11 7.01
C PRO A 4 17.38 -17.29 8.19
N PRO A 5 18.66 -16.85 8.15
CA PRO A 5 19.21 -16.01 9.20
C PRO A 5 18.40 -14.71 9.32
N MET A 6 18.04 -14.35 10.55
CA MET A 6 17.33 -13.11 10.81
C MET A 6 18.18 -11.90 10.39
N PRO A 7 17.63 -10.90 9.68
CA PRO A 7 18.39 -9.75 9.19
C PRO A 7 18.82 -8.79 10.30
N ALA A 8 18.15 -8.84 11.46
CA ALA A 8 18.47 -8.05 12.65
C ALA A 8 17.95 -8.73 13.92
N THR A 9 18.28 -8.17 15.09
CA THR A 9 17.62 -8.57 16.35
C THR A 9 16.25 -7.89 16.47
N ARG A 10 15.37 -8.48 17.29
CA ARG A 10 14.05 -7.90 17.59
C ARG A 10 14.17 -6.49 18.16
N GLU A 11 15.12 -6.27 19.06
CA GLU A 11 15.37 -4.97 19.69
C GLU A 11 15.81 -3.92 18.68
N ARG A 12 16.66 -4.31 17.71
CA ARG A 12 17.10 -3.43 16.62
C ARG A 12 15.92 -3.01 15.75
N LEU A 13 15.04 -3.94 15.36
CA LEU A 13 13.85 -3.63 14.56
C LEU A 13 12.89 -2.70 15.29
N LEU A 14 12.62 -2.94 16.58
CA LEU A 14 11.79 -2.06 17.39
C LEU A 14 12.35 -0.63 17.45
N GLY A 15 13.65 -0.48 17.71
CA GLY A 15 14.29 0.84 17.73
C GLY A 15 14.23 1.57 16.38
N LEU A 16 14.32 0.84 15.26
CA LEU A 16 14.17 1.42 13.92
C LEU A 16 12.71 1.82 13.63
N ILE A 17 11.73 1.01 14.05
CA ILE A 17 10.30 1.33 13.92
C ILE A 17 9.98 2.60 14.71
N ASP A 18 10.47 2.73 15.93
CA ASP A 18 10.24 3.92 16.76
C ASP A 18 10.85 5.17 16.10
N ALA A 19 12.11 5.10 15.65
CA ALA A 19 12.77 6.20 14.95
C ALA A 19 12.03 6.62 13.67
N MET A 20 11.59 5.66 12.84
CA MET A 20 10.79 5.94 11.64
C MET A 20 9.42 6.53 11.98
N SER A 21 8.78 6.08 13.07
CA SER A 21 7.49 6.59 13.51
C SER A 21 7.58 8.03 13.98
N ASP A 22 8.61 8.36 14.77
CA ASP A 22 8.91 9.72 15.21
C ASP A 22 9.22 10.64 14.02
N ASN A 23 10.00 10.15 13.04
CA ASN A 23 10.28 10.87 11.80
C ASN A 23 8.99 11.15 11.02
N LEU A 24 8.18 10.12 10.77
CA LEU A 24 6.94 10.17 9.99
C LEU A 24 5.97 11.24 10.50
N VAL A 25 5.72 11.26 11.82
CA VAL A 25 4.75 12.21 12.40
C VAL A 25 5.27 13.65 12.44
N ALA A 26 6.60 13.83 12.29
CA ALA A 26 7.27 15.12 12.24
C ALA A 26 7.43 15.66 10.81
N ILE A 27 7.11 14.90 9.76
CA ILE A 27 7.26 15.35 8.37
C ILE A 27 6.30 16.53 8.10
N VAL A 28 6.86 17.64 7.63
CA VAL A 28 6.13 18.82 7.14
C VAL A 28 6.75 19.26 5.82
N SER A 29 5.92 19.62 4.84
CA SER A 29 6.38 20.30 3.63
C SER A 29 6.72 21.75 3.96
N ASN A 30 7.96 22.16 3.66
CA ASN A 30 8.38 23.57 3.68
C ASN A 30 8.21 24.23 2.30
N GLY A 31 7.28 23.73 1.47
CA GLY A 31 7.11 24.11 0.06
C GLY A 31 7.57 23.03 -0.92
N ASP A 32 8.41 22.09 -0.47
CA ASP A 32 8.90 20.97 -1.29
C ASP A 32 7.84 19.85 -1.40
N GLY A 33 7.68 19.31 -2.60
CA GLY A 33 6.71 18.23 -2.87
C GLY A 33 5.25 18.70 -2.94
N LEU A 34 5.00 20.02 -2.82
CA LEU A 34 3.71 20.61 -3.14
C LEU A 34 3.52 20.63 -4.65
N TRP A 35 2.34 20.25 -5.10
CA TRP A 35 1.93 20.37 -6.50
C TRP A 35 0.49 20.88 -6.57
N THR A 36 0.10 21.41 -7.72
CA THR A 36 -1.21 22.02 -7.90
C THR A 36 -2.00 21.36 -9.03
N VAL A 37 -3.29 21.14 -8.79
CA VAL A 37 -4.25 20.80 -9.84
C VAL A 37 -5.37 21.82 -9.86
N GLY A 38 -5.39 22.65 -10.89
CA GLY A 38 -6.22 23.86 -10.89
C GLY A 38 -5.85 24.75 -9.71
N ASP A 39 -6.84 25.08 -8.88
CA ASP A 39 -6.69 25.93 -7.70
C ASP A 39 -6.42 25.13 -6.40
N VAL A 40 -6.29 23.81 -6.47
CA VAL A 40 -6.04 22.95 -5.30
C VAL A 40 -4.55 22.71 -5.15
N VAL A 41 -3.99 23.11 -4.01
CA VAL A 41 -2.63 22.74 -3.58
C VAL A 41 -2.70 21.38 -2.89
N ILE A 42 -1.88 20.44 -3.35
CA ILE A 42 -1.80 19.08 -2.83
C ILE A 42 -0.46 18.94 -2.11
N ASP A 43 -0.54 18.46 -0.88
CA ASP A 43 0.59 18.19 -0.02
C ASP A 43 0.63 16.70 0.33
N ASP A 44 1.44 15.96 -0.42
CA ASP A 44 1.63 14.52 -0.20
C ASP A 44 2.70 14.20 0.85
N LYS A 45 3.29 15.24 1.46
CA LYS A 45 4.46 15.11 2.33
C LYS A 45 4.14 15.38 3.79
N SER A 46 3.36 16.41 4.12
CA SER A 46 3.07 16.72 5.52
C SER A 46 2.23 15.65 6.20
N TRP A 47 2.58 15.28 7.44
CA TRP A 47 1.83 14.29 8.21
C TRP A 47 0.37 14.69 8.44
N ASN A 48 0.09 15.98 8.62
CA ASN A 48 -1.24 16.46 9.01
C ASN A 48 -2.21 16.67 7.83
N VAL A 49 -2.00 15.99 6.70
CA VAL A 49 -2.82 16.11 5.47
C VAL A 49 -3.64 14.84 5.27
N TRP A 50 -4.93 14.98 4.94
CA TRP A 50 -5.78 13.86 4.55
C TRP A 50 -5.53 13.46 3.09
N ASN A 51 -4.57 12.56 2.87
CA ASN A 51 -4.35 11.94 1.57
C ASN A 51 -3.83 10.49 1.70
N TRP A 52 -3.56 9.85 0.56
CA TRP A 52 -3.14 8.45 0.52
C TRP A 52 -1.83 8.14 1.26
N PRO A 53 -0.76 8.98 1.27
CA PRO A 53 0.46 8.67 2.00
C PRO A 53 0.20 8.50 3.49
N GLN A 54 -0.59 9.40 4.05
CA GLN A 54 -1.00 9.37 5.45
C GLN A 54 -1.95 8.22 5.71
N GLY A 55 -2.81 7.85 4.76
CA GLY A 55 -3.63 6.64 4.85
C GLY A 55 -2.80 5.37 5.08
N ILE A 56 -1.72 5.20 4.32
CA ILE A 56 -0.78 4.08 4.51
C ILE A 56 -0.03 4.22 5.85
N GLY A 57 0.38 5.43 6.24
CA GLY A 57 1.03 5.68 7.53
C GLY A 57 0.16 5.37 8.73
N LEU A 58 -1.11 5.79 8.70
CA LEU A 58 -2.08 5.47 9.74
C LEU A 58 -2.29 3.96 9.85
N TYR A 59 -2.36 3.27 8.70
CA TYR A 59 -2.46 1.82 8.69
C TYR A 59 -1.20 1.18 9.30
N GLY A 60 -0.01 1.59 8.89
CA GLY A 60 1.25 1.10 9.43
C GLY A 60 1.40 1.30 10.94
N LEU A 61 1.11 2.50 11.44
CA LEU A 61 1.16 2.79 12.88
C LEU A 61 0.10 2.01 13.66
N TYR A 62 -1.11 1.86 13.11
CA TYR A 62 -2.14 1.03 13.75
C TYR A 62 -1.71 -0.43 13.84
N ARG A 63 -1.15 -1.00 12.76
CA ARG A 63 -0.62 -2.38 12.76
C ARG A 63 0.55 -2.53 13.71
N ASN A 64 1.45 -1.54 13.79
CA ASN A 64 2.52 -1.53 14.77
C ASN A 64 1.97 -1.60 16.20
N TRP A 65 0.95 -0.80 16.51
CA TRP A 65 0.27 -0.88 17.81
C TRP A 65 -0.36 -2.27 18.06
N GLU A 66 -1.02 -2.88 17.07
CA GLU A 66 -1.61 -4.22 17.23
C GLU A 66 -0.56 -5.29 17.58
N VAL A 67 0.63 -5.22 16.99
CA VAL A 67 1.69 -6.22 17.18
C VAL A 67 2.54 -5.95 18.44
N THR A 68 2.84 -4.68 18.72
CA THR A 68 3.81 -4.30 19.77
C THR A 68 3.17 -3.76 21.04
N GLY A 69 1.92 -3.30 20.96
CA GLY A 69 1.28 -2.53 22.03
C GLY A 69 1.80 -1.08 22.16
N SER A 70 2.53 -0.55 21.16
CA SER A 70 3.09 0.80 21.18
C SER A 70 2.01 1.87 21.33
N GLN A 71 1.93 2.49 22.51
CA GLN A 71 0.93 3.53 22.79
C GLN A 71 1.20 4.80 21.99
N SER A 72 2.46 5.15 21.72
CA SER A 72 2.81 6.31 20.89
C SER A 72 2.28 6.15 19.46
N ALA A 73 2.30 4.93 18.90
CA ALA A 73 1.73 4.66 17.58
C ALA A 73 0.21 4.84 17.57
N LEU A 74 -0.50 4.33 18.60
CA LEU A 74 -1.95 4.53 18.72
C LEU A 74 -2.32 6.01 18.93
N ASP A 75 -1.56 6.72 19.77
CA ASP A 75 -1.74 8.15 20.03
C ASP A 75 -1.54 8.97 18.75
N ALA A 76 -0.53 8.64 17.94
CA ALA A 76 -0.31 9.28 16.64
C ALA A 76 -1.50 9.11 15.69
N VAL A 77 -2.06 7.90 15.60
CA VAL A 77 -3.24 7.59 14.76
C VAL A 77 -4.47 8.35 15.24
N THR A 78 -4.78 8.26 16.54
CA THR A 78 -5.97 8.89 17.12
C THR A 78 -5.93 10.41 17.04
N GLN A 79 -4.80 11.03 17.39
CA GLN A 79 -4.64 12.48 17.29
C GLN A 79 -4.68 12.98 15.85
N TRP A 80 -4.21 12.19 14.88
CA TRP A 80 -4.34 12.54 13.47
C TRP A 80 -5.81 12.65 13.06
N TYR A 81 -6.66 11.68 13.42
CA TYR A 81 -8.10 11.74 13.13
C TYR A 81 -8.79 12.90 13.82
N GLU A 82 -8.44 13.20 15.08
CA GLU A 82 -8.98 14.36 15.80
C GLU A 82 -8.68 15.67 15.06
N ARG A 83 -7.44 15.86 14.61
CA ARG A 83 -7.06 17.04 13.81
C ARG A 83 -7.79 17.08 12.47
N ALA A 84 -7.86 15.94 11.79
CA ALA A 84 -8.54 15.81 10.51
C ALA A 84 -10.03 16.17 10.61
N PHE A 85 -10.73 15.72 11.65
CA PHE A 85 -12.13 16.06 11.87
C PHE A 85 -12.35 17.53 12.23
N ALA A 86 -11.40 18.15 12.95
CA ALA A 86 -11.47 19.58 13.27
C ALA A 86 -11.30 20.47 12.02
N GLN A 87 -10.52 20.04 11.03
CA GLN A 87 -10.31 20.76 9.77
C GLN A 87 -11.41 20.48 8.73
N GLY A 88 -12.04 19.31 8.81
CA GLY A 88 -12.99 18.83 7.83
C GLY A 88 -12.35 17.91 6.80
N THR A 89 -13.16 17.05 6.19
CA THR A 89 -12.67 16.04 5.24
C THR A 89 -12.51 16.62 3.83
N PRO A 90 -11.51 16.17 3.05
CA PRO A 90 -11.36 16.60 1.66
C PRO A 90 -12.47 16.04 0.77
N SER A 91 -12.45 16.42 -0.52
CA SER A 91 -13.28 15.76 -1.52
C SER A 91 -12.90 14.28 -1.64
N LYS A 92 -13.90 13.46 -1.98
CA LYS A 92 -13.73 12.01 -2.11
C LYS A 92 -13.14 11.68 -3.47
N ASN A 93 -12.05 10.93 -3.46
CA ASN A 93 -11.37 10.39 -4.63
C ASN A 93 -10.67 9.07 -4.23
N VAL A 94 -9.98 8.43 -5.18
CA VAL A 94 -9.34 7.12 -4.94
C VAL A 94 -8.34 7.15 -3.78
N ASN A 95 -7.60 8.25 -3.65
CA ASN A 95 -6.50 8.43 -2.70
C ASN A 95 -6.99 8.85 -1.31
N THR A 96 -7.96 9.75 -1.24
CA THR A 96 -8.51 10.22 0.04
C THR A 96 -9.35 9.16 0.75
N MET A 97 -9.65 8.04 0.09
CA MET A 97 -10.28 6.86 0.70
C MET A 97 -9.31 6.04 1.57
N ALA A 98 -8.00 6.14 1.35
CA ALA A 98 -7.03 5.26 2.03
C ALA A 98 -7.02 5.40 3.57
N PRO A 99 -7.13 6.62 4.17
CA PRO A 99 -7.23 6.77 5.63
C PRO A 99 -8.43 6.07 6.26
N LEU A 100 -9.45 5.67 5.49
CA LEU A 100 -10.63 5.00 6.04
C LEU A 100 -10.34 3.53 6.41
N LEU A 101 -9.26 2.92 5.90
CA LEU A 101 -8.88 1.56 6.27
C LEU A 101 -8.54 1.47 7.77
N ALA A 102 -7.58 2.27 8.23
CA ALA A 102 -7.21 2.33 9.64
C ALA A 102 -8.37 2.84 10.53
N MET A 103 -9.22 3.75 10.00
CA MET A 103 -10.40 4.22 10.71
C MET A 103 -11.40 3.09 10.95
N ALA A 104 -11.60 2.20 9.98
CA ALA A 104 -12.50 1.07 10.11
C ALA A 104 -12.01 0.09 11.19
N TYR A 105 -10.71 -0.22 11.23
CA TYR A 105 -10.12 -1.02 12.30
C TYR A 105 -10.21 -0.33 13.68
N LEU A 106 -9.96 0.98 13.74
CA LEU A 106 -10.11 1.76 14.96
C LEU A 106 -11.56 1.73 15.47
N TYR A 107 -12.55 1.87 14.57
CA TYR A 107 -13.96 1.78 14.92
C TYR A 107 -14.35 0.37 15.40
N GLU A 108 -13.90 -0.69 14.73
CA GLU A 108 -14.13 -2.07 15.17
C GLU A 108 -13.65 -2.31 16.60
N ARG A 109 -12.49 -1.74 16.94
CA ARG A 109 -11.88 -1.91 18.27
C ARG A 109 -12.55 -1.06 19.35
N THR A 110 -12.86 0.20 19.04
CA THR A 110 -13.26 1.21 20.04
C THR A 110 -14.77 1.39 20.14
N GLY A 111 -15.49 1.11 19.06
CA GLY A 111 -16.90 1.45 18.92
C GLY A 111 -17.19 2.96 18.90
N ASP A 112 -16.19 3.84 18.70
CA ASP A 112 -16.40 5.29 18.75
C ASP A 112 -17.45 5.72 17.70
N PRO A 113 -18.65 6.18 18.13
CA PRO A 113 -19.73 6.51 17.22
C PRO A 113 -19.40 7.71 16.31
N LYS A 114 -18.37 8.51 16.63
CA LYS A 114 -17.90 9.61 15.78
C LYS A 114 -17.35 9.11 14.44
N LEU A 115 -16.79 7.90 14.38
CA LEU A 115 -16.16 7.36 13.17
C LEU A 115 -17.19 6.82 12.17
N LYS A 116 -18.29 6.25 12.67
CA LYS A 116 -19.30 5.56 11.84
C LYS A 116 -19.88 6.40 10.69
N PRO A 117 -20.28 7.67 10.89
CA PRO A 117 -20.81 8.49 9.79
C PRO A 117 -19.82 8.71 8.65
N TYR A 118 -18.51 8.75 8.93
CA TYR A 118 -17.48 8.84 7.89
C TYR A 118 -17.39 7.53 7.13
N LEU A 119 -17.28 6.39 7.82
CA LEU A 119 -17.23 5.07 7.19
C LEU A 119 -18.43 4.82 6.28
N GLU A 120 -19.65 5.13 6.75
CA GLU A 120 -20.88 4.94 5.97
C GLU A 120 -20.93 5.83 4.72
N GLN A 121 -20.61 7.11 4.85
CA GLN A 121 -20.69 8.06 3.73
C GLN A 121 -19.61 7.83 2.69
N TRP A 122 -18.40 7.49 3.11
CA TRP A 122 -17.28 7.23 2.21
C TRP A 122 -17.44 5.91 1.46
N ALA A 123 -17.82 4.82 2.15
CA ALA A 123 -18.09 3.55 1.49
C ALA A 123 -19.30 3.62 0.54
N ARG A 124 -20.36 4.36 0.91
CA ARG A 124 -21.50 4.62 0.01
C ARG A 124 -21.05 5.32 -1.27
N TRP A 125 -20.21 6.34 -1.14
CA TRP A 125 -19.67 7.05 -2.29
C TRP A 125 -18.85 6.12 -3.20
N VAL A 126 -17.95 5.30 -2.65
CA VAL A 126 -17.18 4.33 -3.45
C VAL A 126 -18.13 3.41 -4.22
N TYR A 127 -19.16 2.87 -3.56
CA TYR A 127 -20.07 1.93 -4.20
C TYR A 127 -21.00 2.60 -5.24
N ARG A 128 -21.63 3.73 -4.91
CA ARG A 128 -22.71 4.33 -5.72
C ARG A 128 -22.24 5.42 -6.69
N ASP A 129 -21.27 6.23 -6.29
CA ASP A 129 -20.99 7.52 -6.93
C ASP A 129 -19.59 7.60 -7.58
N MET A 130 -18.63 6.81 -7.10
CA MET A 130 -17.28 6.79 -7.67
C MET A 130 -17.33 6.37 -9.14
N PRO A 131 -16.72 7.15 -10.06
CA PRO A 131 -16.76 6.85 -11.49
C PRO A 131 -16.25 5.44 -11.81
N ARG A 132 -16.88 4.82 -12.82
CA ARG A 132 -16.56 3.47 -13.27
C ARG A 132 -16.03 3.50 -14.69
N THR A 133 -15.08 2.62 -14.96
CA THR A 133 -14.55 2.35 -16.30
C THR A 133 -15.48 1.41 -17.08
N GLU A 134 -15.17 1.16 -18.36
CA GLU A 134 -15.70 -0.02 -19.06
C GLU A 134 -15.45 -1.29 -18.22
N GLY A 135 -16.43 -2.19 -18.16
CA GLY A 135 -16.30 -3.38 -17.30
C GLY A 135 -16.35 -3.07 -15.80
N GLN A 136 -16.95 -1.95 -15.39
CA GLN A 136 -17.32 -1.65 -13.99
C GLN A 136 -16.15 -1.61 -12.99
N GLY A 137 -14.90 -1.48 -13.45
CA GLY A 137 -13.76 -1.25 -12.56
C GLY A 137 -13.81 0.16 -11.97
N LEU A 138 -13.40 0.31 -10.70
CA LEU A 138 -13.23 1.62 -10.04
C LEU A 138 -12.22 2.45 -10.83
N GLN A 139 -12.68 3.57 -11.40
CA GLN A 139 -11.79 4.48 -12.12
C GLN A 139 -10.85 5.17 -11.14
N HIS A 140 -9.57 5.30 -11.51
CA HIS A 140 -8.56 5.91 -10.65
C HIS A 140 -8.68 7.45 -10.59
N VAL A 141 -9.85 7.97 -10.18
CA VAL A 141 -10.09 9.42 -10.07
C VAL A 141 -9.27 10.02 -8.93
N THR A 142 -8.48 11.07 -9.22
CA THR A 142 -7.65 11.78 -8.25
C THR A 142 -8.11 13.24 -8.12
N PHE A 143 -7.34 14.09 -7.44
CA PHE A 143 -7.63 15.51 -7.38
C PHE A 143 -7.47 16.16 -8.75
N GLY A 144 -8.57 16.69 -9.28
CA GLY A 144 -8.60 17.48 -10.52
C GLY A 144 -8.30 16.72 -11.82
N GLU A 145 -7.84 15.48 -11.74
CA GLU A 145 -7.68 14.59 -12.89
C GLU A 145 -8.67 13.42 -12.84
N PRO A 146 -9.57 13.29 -13.83
CA PRO A 146 -10.58 12.24 -13.81
C PRO A 146 -10.00 10.86 -14.12
N HIS A 147 -8.86 10.76 -14.81
CA HIS A 147 -8.29 9.51 -15.34
C HIS A 147 -9.35 8.61 -15.98
N ARG A 148 -10.13 9.20 -16.91
CA ARG A 148 -11.28 8.54 -17.55
C ARG A 148 -10.87 7.19 -18.10
N ASN A 149 -11.67 6.15 -17.83
CA ASN A 149 -11.43 4.80 -18.35
C ASN A 149 -10.08 4.19 -17.96
N GLN A 150 -9.49 4.58 -16.82
CA GLN A 150 -8.21 4.02 -16.34
C GLN A 150 -8.36 3.22 -15.05
N LEU A 151 -7.66 2.08 -15.00
CA LEU A 151 -7.44 1.24 -13.81
C LEU A 151 -5.97 1.28 -13.46
N TRP A 152 -5.63 1.53 -12.19
CA TRP A 152 -4.26 1.56 -11.69
C TRP A 152 -4.14 0.58 -10.53
N ALA A 153 -2.96 -0.01 -10.32
CA ALA A 153 -2.73 -1.04 -9.30
C ALA A 153 -3.05 -0.55 -7.88
N ASP A 154 -2.73 0.71 -7.60
CA ASP A 154 -2.89 1.42 -6.33
C ASP A 154 -4.34 1.40 -5.82
N THR A 155 -5.33 1.41 -6.73
CA THR A 155 -6.77 1.43 -6.40
C THR A 155 -7.15 0.30 -5.44
N LEU A 156 -6.51 -0.87 -5.55
CA LEU A 156 -6.74 -2.02 -4.69
C LEU A 156 -6.50 -1.67 -3.22
N VAL A 157 -5.40 -1.00 -2.91
CA VAL A 157 -5.06 -0.59 -1.54
C VAL A 157 -5.86 0.65 -1.14
N MET A 158 -5.90 1.67 -2.00
CA MET A 158 -6.39 2.99 -1.60
C MET A 158 -7.91 3.04 -1.42
N SER A 159 -8.67 2.21 -2.15
CA SER A 159 -10.14 2.25 -2.12
C SER A 159 -10.81 0.89 -1.89
N VAL A 160 -10.26 -0.19 -2.47
CA VAL A 160 -10.90 -1.52 -2.39
C VAL A 160 -10.76 -2.14 -1.00
N LEU A 161 -9.56 -2.11 -0.39
CA LEU A 161 -9.38 -2.60 0.99
C LEU A 161 -10.25 -1.83 2.02
N PRO A 162 -10.30 -0.48 2.02
CA PRO A 162 -11.24 0.25 2.87
C PRO A 162 -12.70 -0.16 2.65
N LEU A 163 -13.15 -0.29 1.39
CA LEU A 163 -14.51 -0.69 1.07
C LEU A 163 -14.83 -2.09 1.62
N ALA A 164 -13.92 -3.05 1.42
CA ALA A 164 -14.06 -4.42 1.91
C ALA A 164 -14.17 -4.45 3.44
N LYS A 165 -13.26 -3.75 4.13
CA LYS A 165 -13.24 -3.72 5.59
C LYS A 165 -14.50 -3.09 6.17
N ILE A 166 -14.96 -1.97 5.59
CA ILE A 166 -16.21 -1.33 6.00
C ILE A 166 -17.41 -2.22 5.71
N GLY A 167 -17.42 -2.91 4.55
CA GLY A 167 -18.46 -3.86 4.18
C GLY A 167 -18.60 -4.99 5.21
N MET A 168 -17.50 -5.61 5.59
CA MET A 168 -17.47 -6.65 6.62
C MET A 168 -17.93 -6.10 7.99
N LEU A 169 -17.38 -4.95 8.39
CA LEU A 169 -17.65 -4.33 9.69
C LEU A 169 -19.11 -3.89 9.88
N LEU A 170 -19.75 -3.40 8.81
CA LEU A 170 -21.13 -2.91 8.85
C LEU A 170 -22.15 -3.93 8.32
N GLY A 171 -21.72 -5.15 7.98
CA GLY A 171 -22.58 -6.19 7.44
C GLY A 171 -23.16 -5.87 6.06
N ASN A 172 -22.48 -5.06 5.26
CA ASN A 172 -22.91 -4.70 3.91
C ASN A 172 -22.31 -5.65 2.86
N ARG A 173 -23.12 -6.63 2.44
CA ARG A 173 -22.75 -7.62 1.43
C ARG A 173 -22.44 -7.02 0.05
N GLU A 174 -23.11 -5.94 -0.34
CA GLU A 174 -22.86 -5.30 -1.64
C GLU A 174 -21.41 -4.80 -1.73
N TYR A 175 -20.90 -4.19 -0.65
CA TYR A 175 -19.54 -3.68 -0.60
C TYR A 175 -18.49 -4.80 -0.63
N VAL A 176 -18.80 -5.94 0.00
CA VAL A 176 -17.94 -7.12 -0.02
C VAL A 176 -17.84 -7.72 -1.42
N GLU A 177 -18.97 -7.93 -2.09
CA GLU A 177 -18.97 -8.51 -3.44
C GLU A 177 -18.36 -7.54 -4.47
N GLU A 178 -18.58 -6.23 -4.30
CA GLU A 178 -17.90 -5.21 -5.09
C GLU A 178 -16.38 -5.31 -4.92
N ALA A 179 -15.89 -5.42 -3.68
CA ALA A 179 -14.45 -5.53 -3.45
C ALA A 179 -13.85 -6.78 -4.10
N LYS A 180 -14.52 -7.93 -4.01
CA LYS A 180 -14.10 -9.16 -4.71
C LYS A 180 -14.01 -8.96 -6.22
N TYR A 181 -15.01 -8.32 -6.81
CA TYR A 181 -15.03 -8.00 -8.24
C TYR A 181 -13.89 -7.07 -8.63
N GLN A 182 -13.59 -6.07 -7.80
CA GLN A 182 -12.51 -5.13 -8.07
C GLN A 182 -11.13 -5.81 -8.09
N PHE A 183 -10.87 -6.79 -7.22
CA PHE A 183 -9.66 -7.60 -7.33
C PHE A 183 -9.59 -8.36 -8.66
N GLN A 184 -10.69 -9.00 -9.09
CA GLN A 184 -10.73 -9.74 -10.35
C GLN A 184 -10.51 -8.86 -11.58
N ILE A 185 -11.17 -7.70 -11.66
CA ILE A 185 -11.07 -6.81 -12.83
C ILE A 185 -9.70 -6.13 -12.90
N HIS A 186 -9.10 -5.75 -11.77
CA HIS A 186 -7.76 -5.16 -11.76
C HIS A 186 -6.71 -6.20 -12.14
N THR A 187 -6.72 -7.40 -11.56
CA THR A 187 -5.79 -8.47 -11.97
C THR A 187 -5.93 -8.79 -13.46
N LYS A 188 -7.16 -8.89 -13.98
CA LYS A 188 -7.41 -9.19 -15.39
C LYS A 188 -6.70 -8.22 -16.36
N TYR A 189 -6.63 -6.94 -16.02
CA TYR A 189 -6.09 -5.91 -16.92
C TYR A 189 -4.68 -5.46 -16.56
N LEU A 190 -4.21 -5.71 -15.33
CA LEU A 190 -2.94 -5.18 -14.84
C LEU A 190 -1.86 -6.26 -14.67
N MET A 191 -2.23 -7.52 -14.45
CA MET A 191 -1.24 -8.59 -14.37
C MET A 191 -0.75 -8.95 -15.77
N ASP A 192 0.57 -8.96 -15.95
CA ASP A 192 1.22 -9.48 -17.14
C ASP A 192 1.42 -10.99 -17.00
N ASN A 193 0.56 -11.77 -17.65
CA ASN A 193 0.65 -13.23 -17.63
C ASN A 193 1.95 -13.79 -18.24
N ALA A 194 2.72 -13.00 -18.99
CA ALA A 194 3.98 -13.45 -19.56
C ALA A 194 5.12 -13.43 -18.54
N THR A 195 5.08 -12.51 -17.58
CA THR A 195 6.15 -12.28 -16.61
C THR A 195 5.74 -12.60 -15.17
N GLY A 196 4.45 -12.54 -14.84
CA GLY A 196 3.92 -12.58 -13.47
C GLY A 196 3.94 -11.22 -12.77
N LEU A 197 4.56 -10.20 -13.37
CA LEU A 197 4.58 -8.84 -12.84
C LEU A 197 3.29 -8.08 -13.17
N TRP A 198 3.14 -6.91 -12.58
CA TRP A 198 1.99 -6.04 -12.79
C TRP A 198 2.40 -4.77 -13.52
N TYR A 199 1.64 -4.41 -14.55
CA TYR A 199 1.69 -3.09 -15.15
C TYR A 199 1.13 -2.05 -14.17
N HIS A 200 1.69 -0.84 -14.20
CA HIS A 200 1.20 0.28 -13.38
C HIS A 200 -0.30 0.56 -13.66
N GLY A 201 -0.70 0.60 -14.93
CA GLY A 201 -2.07 0.93 -15.29
C GLY A 201 -2.56 0.32 -16.59
N TRP A 202 -3.87 0.45 -16.79
CA TRP A 202 -4.62 0.07 -17.98
C TRP A 202 -5.54 1.21 -18.39
N THR A 203 -5.67 1.44 -19.69
CA THR A 203 -6.69 2.33 -20.27
C THR A 203 -7.62 1.55 -21.20
N PHE A 204 -8.93 1.73 -21.04
CA PHE A 204 -9.91 1.22 -22.00
C PHE A 204 -9.92 2.04 -23.30
N ASP A 205 -9.48 3.29 -23.23
CA ASP A 205 -9.23 4.10 -24.42
C ASP A 205 -7.97 3.55 -25.10
N GLY A 206 -8.12 2.97 -26.29
CA GLY A 206 -7.03 2.29 -27.00
C GLY A 206 -6.69 0.89 -26.48
N ARG A 207 -7.20 0.48 -25.31
CA ARG A 207 -7.08 -0.88 -24.74
C ARG A 207 -5.63 -1.36 -24.63
N HIS A 208 -4.82 -0.65 -23.85
CA HIS A 208 -3.42 -0.97 -23.62
C HIS A 208 -2.96 -0.59 -22.20
N ASN A 209 -1.80 -1.10 -21.79
CA ASN A 209 -1.17 -0.87 -20.49
C ASN A 209 -0.20 0.33 -20.50
N PHE A 210 -0.58 1.44 -21.15
CA PHE A 210 0.30 2.59 -21.38
C PHE A 210 1.64 2.17 -22.00
N VAL A 211 2.73 2.37 -21.27
CA VAL A 211 4.11 2.07 -21.69
C VAL A 211 4.58 0.68 -21.25
N GLY A 212 3.71 -0.10 -20.60
CA GLY A 212 4.03 -1.43 -20.10
C GLY A 212 5.02 -1.43 -18.93
N ALA A 213 4.99 -0.41 -18.06
CA ALA A 213 5.93 -0.28 -16.95
C ALA A 213 5.62 -1.28 -15.81
N HIS A 214 6.56 -2.18 -15.52
CA HIS A 214 6.60 -3.00 -14.30
C HIS A 214 7.19 -2.21 -13.13
N TRP A 215 6.49 -1.15 -12.75
CA TRP A 215 6.93 -0.22 -11.71
C TRP A 215 6.88 -0.86 -10.32
N ALA A 216 7.96 -0.73 -9.54
CA ALA A 216 8.16 -1.43 -8.28
C ALA A 216 7.09 -1.11 -7.24
N ARG A 217 6.78 0.18 -7.01
CA ARG A 217 5.72 0.55 -6.07
C ARG A 217 4.33 0.18 -6.59
N GLY A 218 4.10 0.17 -7.91
CA GLY A 218 2.86 -0.34 -8.50
C GLY A 218 2.67 -1.84 -8.20
N ASN A 219 3.74 -2.62 -8.33
CA ASN A 219 3.74 -4.04 -8.00
C ASN A 219 3.57 -4.28 -6.50
N CYS A 220 4.19 -3.44 -5.66
CA CYS A 220 4.09 -3.57 -4.21
C CYS A 220 2.64 -3.47 -3.72
N TRP A 221 1.81 -2.63 -4.35
CA TRP A 221 0.39 -2.50 -4.01
C TRP A 221 -0.38 -3.80 -4.21
N ALA A 222 -0.12 -4.52 -5.31
CA ALA A 222 -0.72 -5.84 -5.52
C ALA A 222 -0.21 -6.86 -4.49
N THR A 223 1.10 -6.90 -4.25
CA THR A 223 1.74 -7.83 -3.31
C THR A 223 1.20 -7.65 -1.89
N MET A 224 0.93 -6.42 -1.45
CA MET A 224 0.33 -6.17 -0.13
C MET A 224 -1.19 -6.34 -0.10
N ALA A 225 -1.90 -5.98 -1.17
CA ALA A 225 -3.36 -5.99 -1.17
C ALA A 225 -3.96 -7.40 -1.14
N ILE A 226 -3.30 -8.36 -1.79
CA ILE A 226 -3.79 -9.73 -1.88
C ILE A 226 -3.88 -10.43 -0.50
N PRO A 227 -2.83 -10.50 0.33
CA PRO A 227 -2.95 -11.09 1.66
C PRO A 227 -3.93 -10.30 2.55
N GLU A 228 -4.02 -8.98 2.39
CA GLU A 228 -4.98 -8.15 3.12
C GLU A 228 -6.44 -8.49 2.82
N ILE A 229 -6.81 -8.60 1.54
CA ILE A 229 -8.20 -8.86 1.19
C ILE A 229 -8.64 -10.25 1.64
N ILE A 230 -7.75 -11.24 1.59
CA ILE A 230 -8.02 -12.59 2.09
C ILE A 230 -8.31 -12.54 3.60
N ASP A 231 -7.50 -11.80 4.35
CA ASP A 231 -7.67 -11.60 5.80
C ASP A 231 -8.98 -10.86 6.13
N ILE A 232 -9.22 -9.73 5.47
CA ILE A 232 -10.37 -8.85 5.71
C ILE A 232 -11.68 -9.58 5.44
N LEU A 233 -11.75 -10.35 4.35
CA LEU A 233 -12.96 -11.08 3.97
C LEU A 233 -13.13 -12.41 4.71
N HIS A 234 -12.14 -12.83 5.51
CA HIS A 234 -12.11 -14.12 6.19
C HIS A 234 -12.33 -15.29 5.22
N LEU A 235 -11.60 -15.30 4.09
CA LEU A 235 -11.76 -16.37 3.10
C LEU A 235 -11.14 -17.67 3.60
N ASP A 236 -11.96 -18.72 3.66
CA ASP A 236 -11.55 -20.07 4.06
C ASP A 236 -10.58 -20.71 3.04
N ALA A 237 -9.86 -21.74 3.46
CA ALA A 237 -8.81 -22.37 2.65
C ALA A 237 -9.33 -23.01 1.34
N ASP A 238 -10.59 -23.43 1.32
CA ASP A 238 -11.29 -24.01 0.17
C ASP A 238 -12.07 -22.97 -0.67
N ASP A 239 -12.06 -21.69 -0.26
CA ASP A 239 -12.67 -20.61 -1.05
C ASP A 239 -11.93 -20.41 -2.39
N ALA A 240 -12.69 -20.41 -3.48
CA ALA A 240 -12.15 -20.32 -4.83
C ALA A 240 -11.44 -18.99 -5.11
N LEU A 241 -11.92 -17.88 -4.53
CA LEU A 241 -11.28 -16.58 -4.66
C LEU A 241 -9.96 -16.57 -3.90
N ARG A 242 -9.89 -17.11 -2.68
CA ARG A 242 -8.61 -17.26 -1.96
C ARG A 242 -7.62 -18.08 -2.78
N ARG A 243 -8.03 -19.23 -3.30
CA ARG A 243 -7.16 -20.09 -4.12
C ARG A 243 -6.64 -19.36 -5.36
N TRP A 244 -7.49 -18.62 -6.05
CA TRP A 244 -7.10 -17.84 -7.23
C TRP A 244 -6.14 -16.71 -6.86
N LEU A 245 -6.46 -15.92 -5.82
CA LEU A 245 -5.62 -14.82 -5.33
C LEU A 245 -4.23 -15.29 -4.88
N THR A 246 -4.15 -16.42 -4.18
CA THR A 246 -2.86 -17.00 -3.74
C THR A 246 -2.03 -17.49 -4.91
N THR A 247 -2.65 -18.01 -5.98
CA THR A 247 -1.95 -18.37 -7.23
C THR A 247 -1.38 -17.12 -7.91
N VAL A 248 -2.20 -16.07 -8.05
CA VAL A 248 -1.78 -14.77 -8.61
C VAL A 248 -0.60 -14.18 -7.81
N LEU A 249 -0.66 -14.24 -6.49
CA LEU A 249 0.40 -13.76 -5.62
C LEU A 249 1.67 -14.61 -5.73
N GLU A 250 1.56 -15.94 -5.78
CA GLU A 250 2.73 -16.82 -5.91
C GLU A 250 3.45 -16.59 -7.25
N GLU A 251 2.71 -16.42 -8.35
CA GLU A 251 3.28 -16.07 -9.66
C GLU A 251 4.03 -14.73 -9.62
N GLN A 252 3.45 -13.71 -8.98
CA GLN A 252 4.13 -12.42 -8.80
C GLN A 252 5.40 -12.55 -7.94
N VAL A 253 5.33 -13.32 -6.85
CA VAL A 253 6.46 -13.52 -5.95
C VAL A 253 7.59 -14.30 -6.61
N GLU A 254 7.28 -15.29 -7.45
CA GLU A 254 8.26 -15.98 -8.28
C GLU A 254 9.00 -15.03 -9.23
N ALA A 255 8.26 -14.14 -9.90
CA ALA A 255 8.83 -13.12 -10.77
C ALA A 255 9.70 -12.12 -10.00
N LEU A 256 9.21 -11.61 -8.87
CA LEU A 256 9.94 -10.69 -8.01
C LEU A 256 11.25 -11.31 -7.50
N ALA A 257 11.23 -12.57 -7.09
CA ALA A 257 12.42 -13.27 -6.61
C ALA A 257 13.53 -13.35 -7.67
N ALA A 258 13.16 -13.48 -8.95
CA ALA A 258 14.12 -13.50 -10.05
C ALA A 258 14.79 -12.14 -10.32
N HIS A 259 14.20 -11.04 -9.84
CA HIS A 259 14.64 -9.67 -10.06
C HIS A 259 15.14 -8.95 -8.79
N GLN A 260 15.26 -9.66 -7.66
CA GLN A 260 15.77 -9.06 -6.43
C GLN A 260 17.29 -8.81 -6.54
N SER A 261 17.72 -7.58 -6.33
CA SER A 261 19.15 -7.23 -6.36
C SER A 261 19.95 -7.95 -5.26
N ASP A 262 21.28 -7.95 -5.39
CA ASP A 262 22.18 -8.48 -4.36
C ASP A 262 22.00 -7.81 -2.99
N GLY A 263 21.69 -6.51 -2.99
CA GLY A 263 21.40 -5.74 -1.78
C GLY A 263 20.00 -5.97 -1.20
N GLY A 264 19.17 -6.81 -1.83
CA GLY A 264 17.83 -7.15 -1.35
C GLY A 264 16.71 -6.21 -1.79
N LEU A 265 17.04 -5.07 -2.39
CA LEU A 265 16.06 -4.12 -2.97
C LEU A 265 15.66 -4.54 -4.39
N TRP A 266 14.57 -3.95 -4.87
CA TRP A 266 14.17 -3.99 -6.27
C TRP A 266 14.48 -2.68 -6.98
N HIS A 267 14.76 -2.79 -8.27
CA HIS A 267 14.85 -1.65 -9.19
C HIS A 267 13.46 -1.02 -9.40
N THR A 268 13.39 0.31 -9.59
CA THR A 268 12.12 1.04 -9.75
C THR A 268 11.29 0.53 -10.94
N LEU A 269 11.96 0.06 -11.99
CA LEU A 269 11.40 -0.84 -12.99
C LEU A 269 11.97 -2.21 -12.69
N ILE A 270 11.13 -3.15 -12.26
CA ILE A 270 11.56 -4.44 -11.67
C ILE A 270 12.45 -5.23 -12.64
N ASP A 271 12.11 -5.20 -13.91
CA ASP A 271 12.77 -5.92 -15.00
C ASP A 271 13.86 -5.11 -15.71
N ASP A 272 14.27 -3.97 -15.16
CA ASP A 272 15.33 -3.11 -15.71
C ASP A 272 16.37 -2.72 -14.65
N GLU A 273 17.46 -3.49 -14.62
CA GLU A 273 18.62 -3.28 -13.73
C GLU A 273 19.35 -1.94 -13.96
N SER A 274 19.13 -1.26 -15.09
CA SER A 274 19.71 0.06 -15.34
C SER A 274 19.01 1.17 -14.55
N SER A 275 17.79 0.91 -14.07
CA SER A 275 17.03 1.85 -13.26
C SER A 275 17.50 1.85 -11.79
N TYR A 276 17.15 2.85 -10.99
CA TYR A 276 17.65 2.93 -9.61
C TYR A 276 16.92 1.94 -8.68
N LEU A 277 17.59 1.51 -7.60
CA LEU A 277 16.94 0.74 -6.52
C LEU A 277 15.99 1.62 -5.70
N GLU A 278 14.81 1.09 -5.38
CA GLU A 278 13.72 1.86 -4.79
C GLU A 278 13.17 1.21 -3.50
N SER A 279 13.20 1.97 -2.41
CA SER A 279 12.94 1.46 -1.07
C SER A 279 11.46 1.23 -0.78
N SER A 280 10.56 2.11 -1.25
CA SER A 280 9.15 2.00 -0.86
C SER A 280 8.44 0.81 -1.50
N GLY A 281 8.72 0.52 -2.78
CA GLY A 281 8.30 -0.68 -3.49
C GLY A 281 8.86 -1.93 -2.82
N THR A 282 10.16 -1.92 -2.50
CA THR A 282 10.81 -3.02 -1.75
C THR A 282 10.10 -3.28 -0.42
N ALA A 283 9.76 -2.24 0.35
CA ALA A 283 9.09 -2.36 1.62
C ALA A 283 7.67 -2.95 1.49
N GLY A 284 6.87 -2.48 0.53
CA GLY A 284 5.55 -3.04 0.27
C GLY A 284 5.60 -4.51 -0.18
N ILE A 285 6.58 -4.87 -1.02
CA ILE A 285 6.82 -6.26 -1.44
C ILE A 285 7.19 -7.12 -0.23
N ALA A 286 8.16 -6.69 0.58
CA ALA A 286 8.59 -7.41 1.77
C ALA A 286 7.41 -7.64 2.73
N TYR A 287 6.62 -6.59 2.99
CA TYR A 287 5.42 -6.67 3.82
C TYR A 287 4.42 -7.73 3.32
N GLY A 288 4.05 -7.63 2.04
CA GLY A 288 3.07 -8.55 1.44
C GLY A 288 3.52 -10.01 1.49
N VAL A 289 4.79 -10.26 1.19
CA VAL A 289 5.38 -11.61 1.23
C VAL A 289 5.43 -12.16 2.65
N LEU A 290 5.93 -11.39 3.62
CA LEU A 290 5.97 -11.80 5.03
C LEU A 290 4.58 -12.16 5.52
N LYS A 291 3.61 -11.26 5.32
CA LYS A 291 2.23 -11.49 5.74
C LYS A 291 1.63 -12.73 5.07
N ALA A 292 1.84 -12.90 3.77
CA ALA A 292 1.34 -14.06 3.06
C ALA A 292 1.93 -15.38 3.59
N VAL A 293 3.22 -15.41 3.94
CA VAL A 293 3.82 -16.60 4.57
C VAL A 293 3.30 -16.81 5.99
N HIS A 294 3.29 -15.80 6.84
CA HIS A 294 2.82 -15.91 8.24
C HIS A 294 1.35 -16.35 8.33
N ARG A 295 0.53 -15.96 7.35
CA ARG A 295 -0.88 -16.38 7.25
C ARG A 295 -1.08 -17.74 6.58
N GLY A 296 -0.02 -18.38 6.10
CA GLY A 296 -0.06 -19.67 5.40
C GLY A 296 -0.69 -19.58 4.01
N TYR A 297 -0.62 -18.42 3.37
CA TYR A 297 -1.05 -18.20 1.97
C TYR A 297 0.04 -18.56 0.98
N LEU A 298 1.31 -18.39 1.38
CA LEU A 298 2.48 -18.76 0.61
C LEU A 298 3.39 -19.69 1.42
N PRO A 299 4.21 -20.53 0.75
CA PRO A 299 5.14 -21.43 1.42
C PRO A 299 6.31 -20.69 2.06
N GLU A 300 6.85 -21.26 3.15
CA GLU A 300 7.97 -20.69 3.93
C GLU A 300 9.25 -20.42 3.12
N ARG A 301 9.43 -21.05 1.96
CA ARG A 301 10.59 -20.81 1.07
C ARG A 301 10.74 -19.34 0.67
N TRP A 302 9.66 -18.55 0.75
CA TRP A 302 9.67 -17.13 0.41
C TRP A 302 10.17 -16.22 1.54
N LEU A 303 10.41 -16.76 2.75
CA LEU A 303 11.01 -16.00 3.85
C LEU A 303 12.41 -15.50 3.51
N ASP A 304 13.22 -16.29 2.80
CA ASP A 304 14.59 -15.91 2.40
C ASP A 304 14.59 -14.59 1.61
N MET A 305 13.70 -14.47 0.62
CA MET A 305 13.54 -13.27 -0.20
C MET A 305 13.09 -12.07 0.64
N ALA A 306 12.10 -12.28 1.51
CA ALA A 306 11.58 -11.23 2.37
C ALA A 306 12.60 -10.74 3.41
N TYR A 307 13.37 -11.65 4.02
CA TYR A 307 14.38 -11.31 5.01
C TYR A 307 15.55 -10.56 4.36
N LYS A 308 15.94 -10.95 3.14
CA LYS A 308 16.92 -10.21 2.34
C LYS A 308 16.44 -8.78 2.05
N ALA A 309 15.15 -8.61 1.71
CA ALA A 309 14.55 -7.30 1.50
C ALA A 309 14.55 -6.43 2.77
N VAL A 310 14.17 -7.01 3.92
CA VAL A 310 14.25 -6.32 5.22
C VAL A 310 15.68 -5.92 5.54
N GLY A 311 16.66 -6.81 5.31
CA GLY A 311 18.09 -6.51 5.48
C GLY A 311 18.53 -5.31 4.63
N GLY A 312 18.15 -5.30 3.35
CA GLY A 312 18.44 -4.18 2.46
C GLY A 312 17.79 -2.86 2.90
N LEU A 313 16.55 -2.92 3.39
CA LEU A 313 15.82 -1.75 3.90
C LEU A 313 16.43 -1.16 5.17
N ILE A 314 17.00 -1.99 6.05
CA ILE A 314 17.72 -1.50 7.24
C ILE A 314 18.85 -0.55 6.84
N GLU A 315 19.57 -0.86 5.77
CA GLU A 315 20.66 -0.01 5.23
C GLU A 315 20.15 1.30 4.59
N GLN A 316 18.84 1.44 4.38
CA GLN A 316 18.23 2.65 3.84
C GLN A 316 17.73 3.60 4.93
N ILE A 317 17.75 3.20 6.21
CA ILE A 317 17.28 4.04 7.31
C ILE A 317 18.41 4.98 7.73
N GLY A 318 18.17 6.28 7.58
CA GLY A 318 19.08 7.34 7.99
C GLY A 318 19.15 7.54 9.51
N GLU A 319 20.05 8.42 9.95
CA GLU A 319 20.33 8.64 11.37
C GLU A 319 19.10 9.14 12.16
N HIS A 320 18.18 9.82 11.49
CA HIS A 320 16.96 10.38 12.10
C HIS A 320 15.69 9.59 11.73
N GLY A 321 15.83 8.36 11.25
CA GLY A 321 14.71 7.48 10.91
C GLY A 321 14.06 7.78 9.57
N GLU A 322 14.63 8.66 8.74
CA GLU A 322 14.19 8.85 7.37
C GLU A 322 14.54 7.65 6.50
N VAL A 323 13.62 7.25 5.61
CA VAL A 323 13.88 6.17 4.66
C VAL A 323 14.41 6.77 3.36
N ASN A 324 15.64 6.40 2.99
CA ASN A 324 16.32 6.85 1.79
C ASN A 324 15.89 6.06 0.54
N ASN A 325 16.28 6.54 -0.65
CA ASN A 325 15.98 5.90 -1.95
C ASN A 325 14.48 5.65 -2.19
N VAL A 326 13.63 6.54 -1.68
CA VAL A 326 12.19 6.53 -1.93
C VAL A 326 11.88 7.46 -3.09
N SER A 327 11.23 6.96 -4.15
CA SER A 327 10.83 7.81 -5.27
C SER A 327 9.58 8.64 -4.95
N ILE A 328 9.52 9.89 -5.40
CA ILE A 328 8.41 10.81 -5.13
C ILE A 328 7.06 10.35 -5.74
N GLY A 329 5.97 11.08 -5.48
CA GLY A 329 4.64 10.78 -6.03
C GLY A 329 4.71 10.61 -7.55
N THR A 330 4.25 9.47 -8.04
CA THR A 330 4.48 9.02 -9.42
C THR A 330 3.13 8.76 -10.08
N GLY A 331 2.84 9.48 -11.16
CA GLY A 331 1.65 9.23 -11.98
C GLY A 331 1.92 8.22 -13.10
N MET A 332 0.99 8.14 -14.05
CA MET A 332 1.17 7.33 -15.25
C MET A 332 2.17 8.00 -16.20
N GLY A 333 3.29 7.34 -16.48
CA GLY A 333 4.35 7.84 -17.37
C GLY A 333 4.00 7.65 -18.85
N ASN A 334 4.54 8.55 -19.69
CA ASN A 334 4.40 8.49 -21.15
C ASN A 334 5.51 7.69 -21.85
N ASP A 335 6.59 7.38 -21.13
CA ASP A 335 7.65 6.46 -21.53
C ASP A 335 8.28 5.80 -20.29
N LEU A 336 9.25 4.89 -20.48
CA LEU A 336 9.97 4.24 -19.38
C LEU A 336 11.03 5.17 -18.74
N ASP A 337 11.54 6.16 -19.49
CA ASP A 337 12.53 7.11 -18.97
C ASP A 337 11.92 8.02 -17.89
N TYR A 338 10.61 8.31 -17.98
CA TYR A 338 9.85 8.94 -16.92
C TYR A 338 10.08 8.23 -15.58
N TYR A 339 9.94 6.91 -15.53
CA TYR A 339 10.12 6.12 -14.31
C TYR A 339 11.58 6.08 -13.84
N ARG A 340 12.53 5.99 -14.78
CA ARG A 340 13.98 6.03 -14.47
C ARG A 340 14.42 7.37 -13.89
N GLY A 341 13.75 8.45 -14.29
CA GLY A 341 14.09 9.83 -13.93
C GLY A 341 13.39 10.38 -12.69
N ILE A 342 12.51 9.61 -12.03
CA ILE A 342 11.78 10.09 -10.85
C ILE A 342 12.76 10.47 -9.74
N GLU A 343 12.58 11.67 -9.19
CA GLU A 343 13.36 12.15 -8.06
C GLU A 343 13.16 11.26 -6.83
N ARG A 344 14.23 11.12 -6.04
CA ARG A 344 14.20 10.38 -4.77
C ARG A 344 14.30 11.36 -3.60
N ALA A 345 13.39 11.25 -2.65
CA ALA A 345 13.34 12.08 -1.46
C ALA A 345 12.72 11.29 -0.29
N ALA A 346 12.97 11.72 0.95
CA ALA A 346 12.23 11.20 2.09
C ALA A 346 10.75 11.57 1.96
N MET A 347 9.88 10.55 1.90
CA MET A 347 8.45 10.70 1.63
C MET A 347 7.63 9.82 2.57
N PRO A 348 6.50 10.30 3.15
CA PRO A 348 5.77 9.60 4.22
C PRO A 348 5.44 8.13 3.94
N TYR A 349 5.09 7.78 2.70
CA TYR A 349 4.79 6.39 2.34
C TYR A 349 6.02 5.47 2.38
N GLY A 350 7.23 6.01 2.18
CA GLY A 350 8.47 5.27 2.37
C GLY A 350 8.68 4.83 3.82
N GLN A 351 8.53 5.76 4.77
CA GLN A 351 8.50 5.43 6.20
C GLN A 351 7.39 4.44 6.51
N SER A 352 6.17 4.72 6.03
CA SER A 352 4.97 3.96 6.36
C SER A 352 5.04 2.49 5.91
N LEU A 353 5.48 2.24 4.67
CA LEU A 353 5.64 0.90 4.14
C LEU A 353 6.79 0.15 4.84
N THR A 354 7.86 0.85 5.20
CA THR A 354 8.98 0.23 5.93
C THR A 354 8.58 -0.14 7.36
N ILE A 355 7.81 0.72 8.03
CA ILE A 355 7.19 0.41 9.34
C ILE A 355 6.30 -0.83 9.23
N LEU A 356 5.46 -0.93 8.20
CA LEU A 356 4.62 -2.11 7.95
C LEU A 356 5.46 -3.38 7.79
N ALA A 357 6.48 -3.34 6.92
CA ALA A 357 7.36 -4.49 6.67
C ALA A 357 8.09 -4.93 7.95
N PHE A 358 8.63 -3.98 8.71
CA PHE A 358 9.37 -4.30 9.93
C PHE A 358 8.44 -4.79 11.04
N THR A 359 7.24 -4.22 11.15
CA THR A 359 6.21 -4.68 12.08
C THR A 359 5.81 -6.11 11.78
N GLU A 360 5.57 -6.45 10.51
CA GLU A 360 5.24 -7.82 10.12
C GLU A 360 6.42 -8.78 10.36
N MET A 361 7.66 -8.32 10.13
CA MET A 361 8.88 -9.09 10.45
C MET A 361 8.98 -9.44 11.94
N LEU A 362 8.43 -8.63 12.86
CA LEU A 362 8.44 -8.96 14.30
C LEU A 362 7.71 -10.27 14.62
N VAL A 363 6.76 -10.69 13.78
CA VAL A 363 6.04 -11.97 13.92
C VAL A 363 6.98 -13.16 13.78
N SER A 364 8.05 -13.03 12.99
CA SER A 364 9.07 -14.06 12.82
C SER A 364 9.89 -14.36 14.09
N TYR A 365 9.76 -13.55 15.15
CA TYR A 365 10.44 -13.72 16.44
C TYR A 365 9.55 -14.34 17.53
N CYS A 366 8.30 -14.69 17.19
CA CYS A 366 7.31 -15.21 18.13
C CYS A 366 7.37 -16.72 18.36
#